data_AF-A0A8T7DAA2-F1
#
_entry.id   AF-A0A8T7DAA2-F1
#
_cell.length_a   1.000
_cell.length_b   1.000
_cell.length_c   1.000
_cell.angle_alpha   90.00
_cell.angle_beta   90.00
_cell.angle_gamma   90.00
#
_symmetry.space_group_name_H-M   'P 1'
#
loop_
_entity.id
_entity.type
_entity.pdbx_description
1 polymer ?
#
loop_
_entity_poly.entity_id
_entity_poly.type
_entity_poly.pdbx_seq_one_letter_code
_entity_poly.pdbx_strand_id
1 'polypeptide(L)'
;MKKIYTILSWLLMSAVFMASGFSTVLAADCPKDIKAKTDKDATVSVKVLTHMVKPLTKCELEAEAAAWVLVLQAKISEISNAEVAAIYKKDEIKKAEEVEDALEEVKEATKDAEQEDSKEASAEAKQVLAEAKEAESKLATDKVLQDAVKAAKSKAIEEGETIAASDDSKEGKAGLKTALIKHVTGLRAERTALIDRFKVVLAELSVKGGETEEYDTYIKAVSGIKVDVTDASATWTTITGWLMSAEGGFRWAVNIVQFILIIIVFYFFSIVAGKAARKAFSKSKHFSTLLRDFLVMTARRLVLFIGLFVGLSALEVNIGPVLAIIGAAGFVIAFALQNSLSNFASGILMLIYRPFDIGNTINVAGV
;
A
#
# COMPACT_ATOMS: atom_id res chain seq x y z
N MET A 1 20.86 -12.68 55.30
CA MET A 1 20.11 -11.75 54.42
C MET A 1 20.99 -10.93 53.47
N LYS A 2 22.16 -10.39 53.88
CA LYS A 2 23.05 -9.61 52.96
C LYS A 2 23.61 -10.39 51.74
N LYS A 3 23.89 -11.70 51.87
CA LYS A 3 24.43 -12.53 50.76
C LYS A 3 23.42 -12.86 49.65
N ILE A 4 22.11 -12.79 49.92
CA ILE A 4 21.06 -13.09 48.94
C ILE A 4 20.81 -11.87 48.04
N TYR A 5 20.92 -10.66 48.60
CA TYR A 5 20.76 -9.41 47.86
C TYR A 5 21.89 -9.17 46.84
N THR A 6 23.13 -9.56 47.17
CA THR A 6 24.27 -9.43 46.24
C THR A 6 24.17 -10.39 45.05
N ILE A 7 23.65 -11.60 45.24
CA ILE A 7 23.47 -12.58 44.15
C ILE A 7 22.30 -12.17 43.23
N LEU A 8 21.20 -11.67 43.81
CA LEU A 8 20.06 -11.19 43.02
C LEU A 8 20.39 -9.90 42.25
N SER A 9 21.21 -9.02 42.82
CA SER A 9 21.69 -7.81 42.14
C SER A 9 22.64 -8.13 40.99
N TRP A 10 23.46 -9.18 41.09
CA TRP A 10 24.37 -9.60 40.00
C TRP A 10 23.61 -10.29 38.85
N LEU A 11 22.54 -11.04 39.16
CA LEU A 11 21.65 -11.64 38.16
C LEU A 11 20.78 -10.61 37.42
N LEU A 12 20.33 -9.56 38.12
CA LEU A 12 19.63 -8.44 37.46
C LEU A 12 20.56 -7.58 36.61
N MET A 13 21.82 -7.38 37.03
CA MET A 13 22.78 -6.56 36.27
C MET A 13 23.33 -7.30 35.03
N SER A 14 23.35 -8.63 35.04
CA SER A 14 23.66 -9.44 33.85
C SER A 14 22.49 -9.58 32.87
N ALA A 15 21.24 -9.58 33.37
CA ALA A 15 20.04 -9.52 32.52
C ALA A 15 19.90 -8.15 31.80
N VAL A 16 20.34 -7.06 32.43
CA VAL A 16 20.35 -5.72 31.80
C VAL A 16 21.49 -5.57 30.78
N PHE A 17 22.59 -6.31 30.92
CA PHE A 17 23.72 -6.27 29.96
C PHE A 17 23.55 -7.18 28.73
N MET A 18 22.64 -8.16 28.75
CA MET A 18 22.31 -8.98 27.56
C MET A 18 21.20 -8.37 26.69
N ALA A 19 20.49 -7.34 27.16
CA ALA A 19 19.43 -6.68 26.38
C ALA A 19 19.92 -5.48 25.54
N SER A 20 21.19 -5.07 25.67
CA SER A 20 21.77 -3.92 24.95
C SER A 20 22.75 -4.30 23.82
N GLY A 21 22.86 -5.59 23.50
CA GLY A 21 23.76 -6.12 22.46
C GLY A 21 23.10 -6.44 21.11
N PHE A 22 21.82 -6.13 20.90
CA PHE A 22 21.20 -6.19 19.58
C PHE A 22 21.30 -4.79 18.94
N SER A 23 22.53 -4.36 18.67
CA SER A 23 22.77 -3.26 17.75
C SER A 23 22.19 -3.66 16.40
N THR A 24 21.05 -3.09 16.05
CA THR A 24 20.78 -2.48 14.73
C THR A 24 21.69 -2.97 13.61
N VAL A 25 21.43 -4.18 13.11
CA VAL A 25 21.84 -4.57 11.76
C VAL A 25 20.56 -4.44 10.93
N LEU A 26 20.63 -3.61 9.87
CA LEU A 26 19.56 -3.21 8.94
C LEU A 26 18.93 -1.81 9.16
N ALA A 27 19.77 -0.80 9.33
CA ALA A 27 19.52 0.50 8.72
C ALA A 27 20.89 1.06 8.30
N ALA A 28 21.50 0.46 7.28
CA ALA A 28 22.63 1.09 6.64
C ALA A 28 22.07 2.28 5.86
N ASP A 29 22.33 3.50 6.34
CA ASP A 29 22.08 4.72 5.55
C ASP A 29 22.71 4.52 4.17
N CYS A 30 21.89 4.69 3.12
CA CYS A 30 22.36 4.43 1.77
C CYS A 30 23.50 5.39 1.40
N PRO A 31 24.53 4.92 0.66
CA PRO A 31 25.63 5.76 0.22
C PRO A 31 25.13 6.97 -0.58
N LYS A 32 25.57 8.17 -0.21
CA LYS A 32 25.11 9.44 -0.81
C LYS A 32 25.55 9.64 -2.27
N ASP A 33 26.43 8.79 -2.79
CA ASP A 33 26.99 8.85 -4.14
C ASP A 33 26.15 8.09 -5.19
N ILE A 34 25.12 7.36 -4.76
CA ILE A 34 24.22 6.66 -5.68
C ILE A 34 23.37 7.68 -6.44
N LYS A 35 23.46 7.63 -7.77
CA LYS A 35 22.67 8.49 -8.67
C LYS A 35 21.50 7.72 -9.27
N ALA A 36 20.38 8.40 -9.42
CA ALA A 36 19.27 7.93 -10.22
C ALA A 36 19.69 7.72 -11.68
N LYS A 37 19.13 6.67 -12.27
CA LYS A 37 19.34 6.18 -13.63
C LYS A 37 18.09 6.35 -14.47
N THR A 38 16.90 6.23 -13.88
CA THR A 38 15.61 6.19 -14.61
C THR A 38 14.89 7.54 -14.68
N ASP A 39 15.31 8.52 -13.90
CA ASP A 39 14.71 9.86 -13.83
C ASP A 39 14.90 10.71 -15.10
N LYS A 40 15.95 10.43 -15.88
CA LYS A 40 16.32 11.23 -17.06
C LYS A 40 15.41 11.03 -18.26
N ASP A 41 14.73 9.89 -18.37
CA ASP A 41 13.76 9.61 -19.42
C ASP A 41 12.37 9.42 -18.83
N ALA A 42 11.73 10.54 -18.53
CA ALA A 42 10.35 10.60 -18.05
C ALA A 42 9.31 10.14 -19.09
N THR A 43 9.72 9.82 -20.33
CA THR A 43 8.81 9.38 -21.39
C THR A 43 8.70 7.86 -21.50
N VAL A 44 9.61 7.11 -20.87
CA VAL A 44 9.63 5.64 -20.85
C VAL A 44 8.25 5.05 -20.51
N SER A 45 7.80 4.02 -21.21
CA SER A 45 6.51 3.39 -20.90
C SER A 45 6.54 2.75 -19.50
N VAL A 46 5.40 2.78 -18.80
CA VAL A 46 5.25 2.17 -17.46
C VAL A 46 5.74 0.72 -17.44
N LYS A 47 5.40 -0.06 -18.48
CA LYS A 47 5.81 -1.47 -18.63
C LYS A 47 7.33 -1.64 -18.72
N VAL A 48 8.00 -0.80 -19.50
CA VAL A 48 9.46 -0.84 -19.65
C VAL A 48 10.12 -0.48 -18.32
N LEU A 49 9.62 0.57 -17.65
CA LEU A 49 10.12 0.98 -16.35
C LEU A 49 9.99 -0.14 -15.30
N THR A 50 8.87 -0.88 -15.28
CA THR A 50 8.68 -2.04 -14.40
C THR A 50 9.79 -3.08 -14.55
N HIS A 51 10.34 -3.27 -15.74
CA HIS A 51 11.46 -4.19 -15.94
C HIS A 51 12.81 -3.57 -15.57
N MET A 52 12.98 -2.26 -15.77
CA MET A 52 14.23 -1.55 -15.45
C MET A 52 14.48 -1.42 -13.95
N VAL A 53 13.42 -1.33 -13.14
CA VAL A 53 13.53 -1.14 -11.68
C VAL A 53 13.80 -2.45 -10.91
N LYS A 54 13.38 -3.60 -11.43
CA LYS A 54 13.59 -4.93 -10.81
C LYS A 54 15.02 -5.26 -10.39
N PRO A 55 16.05 -5.04 -11.24
CA PRO A 55 17.43 -5.36 -10.87
C PRO A 55 18.02 -4.38 -9.85
N LEU A 56 17.40 -3.23 -9.58
CA LEU A 56 17.93 -2.22 -8.67
C LEU A 56 17.88 -2.67 -7.22
N THR A 57 18.87 -2.25 -6.45
CA THR A 57 18.90 -2.46 -4.99
C THR A 57 17.96 -1.50 -4.26
N LYS A 58 17.65 -1.77 -2.99
CA LYS A 58 16.86 -0.85 -2.15
C LYS A 58 17.44 0.58 -2.18
N CYS A 59 18.75 0.72 -1.98
CA CYS A 59 19.41 2.02 -1.96
C CYS A 59 19.38 2.75 -3.31
N GLU A 60 19.51 2.02 -4.42
CA GLU A 60 19.33 2.62 -5.75
C GLU A 60 17.89 3.08 -5.95
N LEU A 61 16.90 2.32 -5.50
CA LEU A 61 15.49 2.70 -5.59
C LEU A 61 15.14 3.90 -4.70
N GLU A 62 15.78 4.08 -3.55
CA GLU A 62 15.63 5.29 -2.74
C GLU A 62 16.16 6.54 -3.46
N ALA A 63 17.33 6.42 -4.11
CA ALA A 63 17.88 7.49 -4.95
C ALA A 63 16.99 7.79 -6.17
N GLU A 64 16.42 6.76 -6.80
CA GLU A 64 15.43 6.92 -7.87
C GLU A 64 14.18 7.63 -7.36
N ALA A 65 13.60 7.19 -6.23
CA ALA A 65 12.40 7.80 -5.66
C ALA A 65 12.60 9.28 -5.38
N ALA A 66 13.75 9.66 -4.80
CA ALA A 66 14.11 11.05 -4.57
C ALA A 66 14.19 11.87 -5.87
N ALA A 67 14.75 11.29 -6.94
CA ALA A 67 14.82 11.96 -8.24
C ALA A 67 13.45 12.12 -8.91
N TRP A 68 12.60 11.08 -8.87
CA TRP A 68 11.24 11.12 -9.42
C TRP A 68 10.36 12.17 -8.72
N VAL A 69 10.54 12.40 -7.42
CA VAL A 69 9.86 13.52 -6.72
C VAL A 69 10.27 14.87 -7.30
N LEU A 70 11.54 15.09 -7.58
CA LEU A 70 12.01 16.36 -8.15
C LEU A 70 11.42 16.59 -9.55
N VAL A 71 11.37 15.54 -10.38
CA VAL A 71 10.71 15.60 -11.70
C VAL A 71 9.22 15.95 -11.56
N LEU A 72 8.53 15.31 -10.61
CA LEU A 72 7.12 15.57 -10.33
C LEU A 72 6.89 16.99 -9.79
N GLN A 73 7.72 17.47 -8.87
CA GLN A 73 7.68 18.83 -8.33
C GLN A 73 7.85 19.89 -9.41
N ALA A 74 8.82 19.70 -10.31
CA ALA A 74 9.02 20.58 -11.45
C ALA A 74 7.77 20.65 -12.34
N LYS A 75 7.15 19.50 -12.66
CA LYS A 75 5.92 19.47 -13.46
C LYS A 75 4.73 20.12 -12.75
N ILE A 76 4.61 19.96 -11.43
CA ILE A 76 3.55 20.61 -10.65
C ILE A 76 3.74 22.12 -10.61
N SER A 77 4.98 22.61 -10.49
CA SER A 77 5.27 24.04 -10.56
C SER A 77 4.89 24.61 -11.93
N GLU A 78 5.19 23.89 -13.01
CA GLU A 78 4.79 24.25 -14.37
C GLU A 78 3.26 24.36 -14.51
N ILE A 79 2.51 23.37 -14.00
CA ILE A 79 1.04 23.40 -13.96
C ILE A 79 0.54 24.60 -13.16
N SER A 80 1.08 24.82 -11.97
CA SER A 80 0.70 25.92 -11.09
C SER A 80 0.88 27.28 -11.79
N ASN A 81 2.02 27.47 -12.47
CA ASN A 81 2.30 28.71 -13.18
C ASN A 81 1.36 28.91 -14.38
N ALA A 82 1.06 27.84 -15.12
CA ALA A 82 0.12 27.88 -16.23
C ALA A 82 -1.33 28.14 -15.77
N GLU A 83 -1.75 27.57 -14.64
CA GLU A 83 -3.06 27.81 -14.03
C GLU A 83 -3.19 29.26 -13.55
N VAL A 84 -2.17 29.79 -12.88
CA VAL A 84 -2.13 31.20 -12.46
C VAL A 84 -2.20 32.13 -13.67
N ALA A 85 -1.46 31.84 -14.74
CA ALA A 85 -1.52 32.61 -15.99
C ALA A 85 -2.93 32.56 -16.63
N ALA A 86 -3.59 31.40 -16.61
CA ALA A 86 -4.96 31.26 -17.11
C ALA A 86 -5.98 32.05 -16.28
N ILE A 87 -5.81 32.08 -14.96
CA ILE A 87 -6.65 32.86 -14.05
C ILE A 87 -6.50 34.35 -14.33
N TYR A 88 -5.26 34.88 -14.37
CA TYR A 88 -5.06 36.29 -14.67
C TYR A 88 -5.54 36.67 -16.06
N LYS A 89 -5.36 35.81 -17.08
CA LYS A 89 -5.89 36.10 -18.41
C LYS A 89 -7.43 36.12 -18.42
N LYS A 90 -8.08 35.26 -17.62
CA LYS A 90 -9.54 35.29 -17.44
C LYS A 90 -9.96 36.60 -16.77
N ASP A 91 -9.24 37.06 -15.75
CA ASP A 91 -9.52 38.30 -15.05
C ASP A 91 -9.33 39.53 -15.96
N GLU A 92 -8.28 39.55 -16.80
CA GLU A 92 -8.09 40.58 -17.82
C GLU A 92 -9.25 40.65 -18.81
N ILE A 93 -9.76 39.51 -19.28
CA ILE A 93 -10.90 39.47 -20.20
C ILE A 93 -12.15 40.01 -19.50
N LYS A 94 -12.41 39.58 -18.26
CA LYS A 94 -13.57 40.05 -17.49
C LYS A 94 -13.49 41.56 -17.23
N LYS A 95 -12.31 42.07 -16.86
CA LYS A 95 -12.10 43.51 -16.65
C LYS A 95 -12.24 44.30 -17.95
N ALA A 96 -11.81 43.77 -19.08
CA ALA A 96 -12.03 44.40 -20.39
C ALA A 96 -13.52 44.45 -20.78
N GLU A 97 -14.31 43.43 -20.44
CA GLU A 97 -15.77 43.44 -20.59
C GLU A 97 -16.42 44.51 -19.69
N GLU A 98 -16.05 44.57 -18.40
CA GLU A 98 -16.54 45.59 -17.47
C GLU A 98 -16.22 47.03 -17.95
N VAL A 99 -15.05 47.26 -18.56
CA VAL A 99 -14.72 48.56 -19.16
C VAL A 99 -15.63 48.88 -20.34
N GLU A 100 -15.97 47.89 -21.16
CA GLU A 100 -16.84 48.09 -22.32
C GLU A 100 -18.26 48.44 -21.90
N ASP A 101 -18.80 47.73 -20.91
CA ASP A 101 -20.13 47.97 -20.33
C ASP A 101 -20.20 49.38 -19.71
N ALA A 102 -19.21 49.77 -18.91
CA ALA A 102 -19.15 51.12 -18.32
C ALA A 102 -19.01 52.23 -19.38
N LEU A 103 -18.33 51.96 -20.50
CA LEU A 103 -18.25 52.90 -21.63
C LEU A 103 -19.58 53.01 -22.40
N GLU A 104 -20.41 51.96 -22.41
CA GLU A 104 -21.77 52.03 -22.97
C GLU A 104 -22.70 52.85 -22.07
N GLU A 105 -22.67 52.65 -20.76
CA GLU A 105 -23.44 53.44 -19.80
C GLU A 105 -23.13 54.94 -19.91
N VAL A 106 -21.85 55.31 -20.05
CA VAL A 106 -21.45 56.71 -20.31
C VAL A 106 -22.05 57.25 -21.60
N LYS A 107 -22.15 56.43 -22.66
CA LYS A 107 -22.76 56.84 -23.94
C LYS A 107 -24.28 57.00 -23.84
N GLU A 108 -24.95 56.21 -23.02
CA GLU A 108 -26.39 56.35 -22.77
C GLU A 108 -26.67 57.59 -21.92
N ALA A 109 -25.99 57.76 -20.79
CA ALA A 109 -26.14 58.94 -19.92
C ALA A 109 -25.82 60.27 -20.63
N THR A 110 -24.92 60.27 -21.62
CA THR A 110 -24.64 61.45 -22.44
C THR A 110 -25.68 61.73 -23.53
N LYS A 111 -26.45 60.73 -23.96
CA LYS A 111 -27.59 60.92 -24.87
C LYS A 111 -28.82 61.48 -24.17
N ASP A 112 -29.06 61.09 -22.92
CA ASP A 112 -30.24 61.50 -22.14
C ASP A 112 -30.13 62.92 -21.54
N ALA A 113 -29.00 63.62 -21.78
CA ALA A 113 -28.73 64.99 -21.37
C ALA A 113 -28.79 65.26 -19.84
N GLU A 114 -28.68 64.22 -19.01
CA GLU A 114 -28.59 64.33 -17.56
C GLU A 114 -27.12 64.58 -17.12
N GLN A 115 -26.85 65.79 -16.63
CA GLN A 115 -25.50 66.24 -16.26
C GLN A 115 -24.91 65.53 -15.04
N GLU A 116 -25.73 64.99 -14.16
CA GLU A 116 -25.30 64.34 -12.91
C GLU A 116 -24.95 62.87 -13.18
N ASP A 117 -25.84 62.14 -13.88
CA ASP A 117 -25.63 60.75 -14.29
C ASP A 117 -24.41 60.59 -15.24
N SER A 118 -24.18 61.56 -16.13
CA SER A 118 -22.98 61.55 -16.99
C SER A 118 -21.66 61.69 -16.23
N LYS A 119 -21.66 62.34 -15.06
CA LYS A 119 -20.46 62.48 -14.21
C LYS A 119 -20.20 61.22 -13.39
N GLU A 120 -21.25 60.61 -12.87
CA GLU A 120 -21.17 59.37 -12.09
C GLU A 120 -20.70 58.21 -12.98
N ALA A 121 -21.33 58.01 -14.14
CA ALA A 121 -20.90 57.01 -15.12
C ALA A 121 -19.45 57.23 -15.59
N SER A 122 -19.03 58.50 -15.77
CA SER A 122 -17.64 58.82 -16.14
C SER A 122 -16.63 58.53 -15.02
N ALA A 123 -17.03 58.64 -13.75
CA ALA A 123 -16.18 58.29 -12.62
C ALA A 123 -16.01 56.78 -12.49
N GLU A 124 -17.09 56.03 -12.65
CA GLU A 124 -17.10 54.56 -12.62
C GLU A 124 -16.26 53.97 -13.76
N ALA A 125 -16.43 54.45 -14.99
CA ALA A 125 -15.62 54.03 -16.13
C ALA A 125 -14.11 54.28 -15.92
N LYS A 126 -13.73 55.38 -15.26
CA LYS A 126 -12.31 55.66 -14.92
C LYS A 126 -11.77 54.70 -13.88
N GLN A 127 -12.58 54.32 -12.88
CA GLN A 127 -12.19 53.38 -11.85
C GLN A 127 -11.96 51.99 -12.45
N VAL A 128 -12.91 51.48 -13.24
CA VAL A 128 -12.81 50.16 -13.89
C VAL A 128 -11.61 50.12 -14.86
N LEU A 129 -11.35 51.21 -15.58
CA LEU A 129 -10.17 51.33 -16.45
C LEU A 129 -8.85 51.28 -15.67
N ALA A 130 -8.79 51.86 -14.46
CA ALA A 130 -7.61 51.80 -13.61
C ALA A 130 -7.35 50.37 -13.10
N GLU A 131 -8.41 49.67 -12.68
CA GLU A 131 -8.34 48.27 -12.24
C GLU A 131 -7.92 47.33 -13.38
N ALA A 132 -8.42 47.54 -14.60
CA ALA A 132 -8.04 46.77 -15.79
C ALA A 132 -6.55 46.92 -16.13
N LYS A 133 -6.01 48.16 -16.07
CA LYS A 133 -4.57 48.42 -16.29
C LYS A 133 -3.69 47.79 -15.21
N GLU A 134 -4.16 47.75 -13.97
CA GLU A 134 -3.44 47.08 -12.89
C GLU A 134 -3.38 45.55 -13.11
N ALA A 135 -4.47 44.94 -13.58
CA ALA A 135 -4.51 43.51 -13.91
C ALA A 135 -3.55 43.15 -15.05
N GLU A 136 -3.52 43.94 -16.14
CA GLU A 136 -2.61 43.73 -17.27
C GLU A 136 -1.12 43.89 -16.85
N SER A 137 -0.83 44.81 -15.93
CA SER A 137 0.51 45.02 -15.36
C SER A 137 1.04 43.79 -14.60
N LYS A 138 0.17 43.08 -13.87
CA LYS A 138 0.55 41.91 -13.07
C LYS A 138 1.00 40.73 -13.95
N LEU A 139 0.34 40.50 -15.08
CA LEU A 139 0.75 39.48 -16.05
C LEU A 139 2.01 39.89 -16.82
N ALA A 140 2.17 41.18 -17.12
CA ALA A 140 3.29 41.70 -17.89
C ALA A 140 4.63 41.70 -17.12
N THR A 141 4.59 41.83 -15.79
CA THR A 141 5.82 41.98 -14.97
C THR A 141 6.43 40.64 -14.57
N ASP A 142 5.63 39.57 -14.48
CA ASP A 142 6.11 38.25 -14.05
C ASP A 142 6.62 37.42 -15.23
N LYS A 143 7.94 37.24 -15.29
CA LYS A 143 8.62 36.45 -16.33
C LYS A 143 8.14 35.00 -16.39
N VAL A 144 7.80 34.39 -15.24
CA VAL A 144 7.37 32.99 -15.16
C VAL A 144 6.00 32.80 -15.80
N LEU A 145 5.10 33.77 -15.59
CA LEU A 145 3.77 33.77 -16.20
C LEU A 145 3.85 34.04 -17.70
N GLN A 146 4.74 34.95 -18.13
CA GLN A 146 4.99 35.15 -19.56
C GLN A 146 5.50 33.89 -20.25
N ASP A 147 6.38 33.14 -19.60
CA ASP A 147 6.94 31.91 -20.18
C ASP A 147 5.86 30.81 -20.26
N ALA A 148 4.96 30.71 -19.28
CA ALA A 148 3.79 29.83 -19.35
C ALA A 148 2.82 30.22 -20.49
N VAL A 149 2.58 31.52 -20.70
CA VAL A 149 1.77 32.02 -21.82
C VAL A 149 2.41 31.71 -23.17
N LYS A 150 3.73 31.89 -23.30
CA LYS A 150 4.48 31.54 -24.52
C LYS A 150 4.43 30.05 -24.81
N ALA A 151 4.61 29.20 -23.80
CA ALA A 151 4.57 27.75 -23.93
C ALA A 151 3.17 27.24 -24.34
N ALA A 152 2.11 27.80 -23.76
CA ALA A 152 0.74 27.49 -24.15
C ALA A 152 0.47 27.89 -25.61
N LYS A 153 0.96 29.07 -26.01
CA LYS A 153 0.81 29.57 -27.38
C LYS A 153 1.58 28.74 -28.40
N SER A 154 2.83 28.38 -28.12
CA SER A 154 3.63 27.55 -29.03
C SER A 154 3.00 26.17 -29.22
N LYS A 155 2.51 25.54 -28.14
CA LYS A 155 1.84 24.24 -28.20
C LYS A 155 0.54 24.29 -29.00
N ALA A 156 -0.24 25.36 -28.87
CA ALA A 156 -1.44 25.58 -29.67
C ALA A 156 -1.12 25.74 -31.17
N ILE A 157 -0.06 26.48 -31.52
CA ILE A 157 0.40 26.64 -32.90
C ILE A 157 0.86 25.31 -33.49
N GLU A 158 1.59 24.49 -32.74
CA GLU A 158 2.02 23.15 -33.16
C GLU A 158 0.83 22.21 -33.42
N GLU A 159 -0.25 22.36 -32.65
CA GLU A 159 -1.50 21.59 -32.81
C GLU A 159 -2.43 22.16 -33.89
N GLY A 160 -1.97 23.16 -34.66
CA GLY A 160 -2.68 23.73 -35.81
C GLY A 160 -3.68 24.84 -35.50
N GLU A 161 -3.69 25.38 -34.28
CA GLU A 161 -4.55 26.50 -33.89
C GLU A 161 -3.93 27.84 -34.34
N THR A 162 -4.70 28.65 -35.06
CA THR A 162 -4.28 29.99 -35.47
C THR A 162 -4.51 30.98 -34.33
N ILE A 163 -3.47 31.25 -33.54
CA ILE A 163 -3.49 32.29 -32.49
C ILE A 163 -2.53 33.41 -32.89
N ALA A 164 -3.08 34.56 -33.30
CA ALA A 164 -2.29 35.72 -33.71
C ALA A 164 -1.33 36.19 -32.60
N ALA A 165 -0.12 36.63 -32.98
CA ALA A 165 1.00 36.87 -32.06
C ALA A 165 0.74 37.98 -31.01
N SER A 166 -0.13 38.94 -31.29
CA SER A 166 -0.17 40.23 -30.58
C SER A 166 -1.56 40.86 -30.51
N ASP A 167 -2.64 40.09 -30.66
CA ASP A 167 -3.96 40.70 -30.77
C ASP A 167 -4.55 40.93 -29.37
N ASP A 168 -4.45 42.17 -28.89
CA ASP A 168 -5.19 42.68 -27.72
C ASP A 168 -6.71 42.72 -27.96
N SER A 169 -7.17 42.26 -29.12
CA SER A 169 -8.58 42.07 -29.46
C SER A 169 -9.26 41.09 -28.50
N LYS A 170 -10.57 41.28 -28.29
CA LYS A 170 -11.41 40.35 -27.51
C LYS A 170 -11.24 38.89 -27.98
N GLU A 171 -11.18 38.68 -29.29
CA GLU A 171 -11.01 37.36 -29.91
C GLU A 171 -9.62 36.76 -29.64
N GLY A 172 -8.56 37.58 -29.73
CA GLY A 172 -7.19 37.16 -29.41
C GLY A 172 -7.02 36.77 -27.94
N LYS A 173 -7.60 37.56 -27.01
CA LYS A 173 -7.60 37.26 -25.57
C LYS A 173 -8.38 35.96 -25.27
N ALA A 174 -9.54 35.75 -25.91
CA ALA A 174 -10.34 34.53 -25.76
C ALA A 174 -9.65 33.27 -26.33
N GLY A 175 -8.99 33.39 -27.48
CA GLY A 175 -8.18 32.31 -28.07
C GLY A 175 -7.02 31.90 -27.17
N LEU A 176 -6.30 32.88 -26.60
CA LEU A 176 -5.20 32.63 -25.67
C LEU A 176 -5.66 31.95 -24.37
N LYS A 177 -6.81 32.35 -23.81
CA LYS A 177 -7.42 31.68 -22.65
C LYS A 177 -7.71 30.21 -22.96
N THR A 178 -8.25 29.91 -24.14
CA THR A 178 -8.55 28.54 -24.58
C THR A 178 -7.27 27.71 -24.69
N ALA A 179 -6.23 28.27 -25.31
CA ALA A 179 -4.91 27.63 -25.40
C ALA A 179 -4.28 27.35 -24.03
N LEU A 180 -4.38 28.29 -23.09
CA LEU A 180 -3.90 28.11 -21.71
C LEU A 180 -4.63 26.96 -21.01
N ILE A 181 -5.96 26.89 -21.11
CA ILE A 181 -6.76 25.79 -20.52
C ILE A 181 -6.37 24.44 -21.13
N LYS A 182 -6.21 24.38 -22.45
CA LYS A 182 -5.77 23.17 -23.17
C LYS A 182 -4.37 22.75 -22.73
N HIS A 183 -3.44 23.71 -22.63
CA HIS A 183 -2.08 23.48 -22.17
C HIS A 183 -2.04 22.94 -20.74
N VAL A 184 -2.77 23.56 -19.80
CA VAL A 184 -2.94 23.07 -18.42
C VAL A 184 -3.48 21.64 -18.40
N THR A 185 -4.47 21.34 -19.25
CA THR A 185 -5.04 19.99 -19.34
C THR A 185 -4.02 18.97 -19.83
N GLY A 186 -3.21 19.32 -20.84
CA GLY A 186 -2.09 18.51 -21.31
C GLY A 186 -1.03 18.27 -20.23
N LEU A 187 -0.62 19.32 -19.52
CA LEU A 187 0.33 19.21 -18.41
C LEU A 187 -0.21 18.33 -17.27
N ARG A 188 -1.50 18.41 -16.95
CA ARG A 188 -2.15 17.53 -15.97
C ARG A 188 -2.10 16.06 -16.41
N ALA A 189 -2.26 15.77 -17.70
CA ALA A 189 -2.11 14.41 -18.23
C ALA A 189 -0.66 13.91 -18.14
N GLU A 190 0.33 14.76 -18.46
CA GLU A 190 1.75 14.47 -18.27
C GLU A 190 2.08 14.18 -16.80
N ARG A 191 1.56 14.99 -15.87
CA ARG A 191 1.69 14.76 -14.42
C ARG A 191 1.11 13.41 -14.00
N THR A 192 -0.08 13.04 -14.48
CA THR A 192 -0.68 11.72 -14.18
C THR A 192 0.24 10.60 -14.64
N ALA A 193 0.75 10.69 -15.88
CA ALA A 193 1.66 9.69 -16.40
C ALA A 193 3.00 9.64 -15.63
N LEU A 194 3.49 10.77 -15.11
CA LEU A 194 4.66 10.81 -14.21
C LEU A 194 4.36 10.13 -12.87
N ILE A 195 3.18 10.38 -12.28
CA ILE A 195 2.75 9.74 -11.04
C ILE A 195 2.68 8.21 -11.22
N ASP A 196 2.14 7.73 -12.34
CA ASP A 196 2.04 6.28 -12.60
C ASP A 196 3.41 5.62 -12.71
N ARG A 197 4.38 6.29 -13.35
CA ARG A 197 5.77 5.83 -13.40
C ARG A 197 6.43 5.86 -12.03
N PHE A 198 6.23 6.94 -11.27
CA PHE A 198 6.78 7.07 -9.94
C PHE A 198 6.24 5.97 -8.99
N LYS A 199 4.94 5.64 -9.08
CA LYS A 199 4.35 4.52 -8.34
C LYS A 199 5.00 3.18 -8.64
N VAL A 200 5.48 2.94 -9.87
CA VAL A 200 6.23 1.71 -10.20
C VAL A 200 7.53 1.63 -9.42
N VAL A 201 8.26 2.75 -9.30
CA VAL A 201 9.49 2.82 -8.51
C VAL A 201 9.20 2.58 -7.03
N LEU A 202 8.16 3.24 -6.48
CA LEU A 202 7.75 3.07 -5.09
C LEU A 202 7.26 1.64 -4.79
N ALA A 203 6.55 1.01 -5.72
CA ALA A 203 6.09 -0.36 -5.56
C ALA A 203 7.27 -1.34 -5.45
N GLU A 204 8.29 -1.21 -6.30
CA GLU A 204 9.49 -2.04 -6.21
C GLU A 204 10.31 -1.72 -4.95
N LEU A 205 10.40 -0.45 -4.55
CA LEU A 205 11.06 -0.02 -3.32
C LEU A 205 10.40 -0.65 -2.08
N SER A 206 9.07 -0.64 -2.02
CA SER A 206 8.26 -1.28 -0.99
C SER A 206 8.51 -2.79 -0.90
N VAL A 207 8.54 -3.49 -2.05
CA VAL A 207 8.87 -4.93 -2.12
C VAL A 207 10.25 -5.23 -1.54
N LYS A 208 11.21 -4.30 -1.68
CA LYS A 208 12.57 -4.43 -1.14
C LYS A 208 12.73 -3.86 0.28
N GLY A 209 11.63 -3.51 0.95
CA GLY A 209 11.63 -3.04 2.33
C GLY A 209 12.09 -1.60 2.52
N GLY A 210 11.90 -0.73 1.52
CA GLY A 210 12.06 0.72 1.66
C GLY A 210 10.81 1.41 2.20
N GLU A 211 10.99 2.60 2.77
CA GLU A 211 9.88 3.43 3.28
C GLU A 211 9.30 4.30 2.16
N THR A 212 7.98 4.26 1.95
CA THR A 212 7.29 5.01 0.88
C THR A 212 6.23 6.00 1.36
N GLU A 213 5.95 6.03 2.67
CA GLU A 213 4.79 6.73 3.23
C GLU A 213 4.76 8.23 2.94
N GLU A 214 5.93 8.89 3.02
CA GLU A 214 6.07 10.31 2.69
C GLU A 214 5.76 10.58 1.21
N TYR A 215 6.29 9.74 0.32
CA TYR A 215 6.06 9.84 -1.12
C TYR A 215 4.59 9.59 -1.47
N ASP A 216 3.95 8.60 -0.86
CA ASP A 216 2.54 8.30 -1.06
C ASP A 216 1.65 9.46 -0.62
N THR A 217 1.99 10.11 0.49
CA THR A 217 1.29 11.29 1.00
C THR A 217 1.45 12.48 0.06
N TYR A 218 2.67 12.72 -0.43
CA TYR A 218 2.95 13.76 -1.42
C TYR A 218 2.15 13.53 -2.72
N ILE A 219 2.18 12.31 -3.29
CA ILE A 219 1.44 11.95 -4.50
C ILE A 219 -0.06 12.20 -4.32
N LYS A 220 -0.63 11.81 -3.18
CA LYS A 220 -2.05 12.04 -2.87
C LYS A 220 -2.39 13.53 -2.91
N ALA A 221 -1.58 14.37 -2.28
CA ALA A 221 -1.81 15.82 -2.24
C ALA A 221 -1.77 16.46 -3.63
N VAL A 222 -0.86 16.02 -4.50
CA VAL A 222 -0.60 16.67 -5.80
C VAL A 222 -1.38 16.07 -6.97
N SER A 223 -1.95 14.88 -6.81
CA SER A 223 -2.73 14.22 -7.85
C SER A 223 -3.99 15.02 -8.24
N GLY A 224 -4.55 15.82 -7.33
CA GLY A 224 -5.68 16.72 -7.57
C GLY A 224 -6.98 16.03 -8.02
N ILE A 225 -6.96 14.71 -8.19
CA ILE A 225 -8.09 13.86 -8.51
C ILE A 225 -8.66 13.44 -7.16
N LYS A 226 -9.86 13.92 -6.82
CA LYS A 226 -10.68 13.27 -5.78
C LYS A 226 -10.75 11.81 -6.17
N VAL A 227 -10.11 10.97 -5.36
CA VAL A 227 -9.99 9.53 -5.47
C VAL A 227 -11.16 8.92 -6.24
N ASP A 228 -11.01 8.81 -7.56
CA ASP A 228 -11.80 7.86 -8.30
C ASP A 228 -11.13 6.53 -8.02
N VAL A 229 -11.75 5.77 -7.11
CA VAL A 229 -11.46 4.36 -6.89
C VAL A 229 -11.93 3.61 -8.14
N THR A 230 -11.34 3.93 -9.30
CA THR A 230 -11.68 3.34 -10.59
C THR A 230 -10.43 3.20 -11.46
N ASP A 231 -9.33 2.78 -10.83
CA ASP A 231 -8.46 1.76 -11.42
C ASP A 231 -8.88 0.35 -10.94
N ALA A 232 -10.16 0.19 -10.61
CA ALA A 232 -10.80 -1.11 -10.52
C ALA A 232 -10.72 -1.87 -11.85
N SER A 233 -10.33 -1.25 -12.98
CA SER A 233 -10.01 -1.95 -14.23
C SER A 233 -8.52 -2.31 -14.35
N ALA A 234 -7.57 -1.42 -14.01
CA ALA A 234 -6.13 -1.70 -14.10
C ALA A 234 -5.64 -2.68 -13.01
N THR A 235 -6.16 -2.52 -11.79
CA THR A 235 -5.94 -3.47 -10.69
C THR A 235 -6.63 -4.80 -11.00
N TRP A 236 -7.82 -4.77 -11.62
CA TRP A 236 -8.52 -5.98 -12.05
C TRP A 236 -7.83 -6.68 -13.22
N THR A 237 -7.22 -5.97 -14.18
CA THR A 237 -6.42 -6.59 -15.25
C THR A 237 -5.13 -7.21 -14.74
N THR A 238 -4.55 -6.67 -13.66
CA THR A 238 -3.36 -7.26 -13.02
C THR A 238 -3.74 -8.45 -12.15
N ILE A 239 -4.86 -8.38 -11.43
CA ILE A 239 -5.40 -9.49 -10.64
C ILE A 239 -5.89 -10.61 -11.56
N THR A 240 -6.63 -10.32 -12.64
CA THR A 240 -7.08 -11.33 -13.63
C THR A 240 -5.94 -11.86 -14.47
N GLY A 241 -4.95 -11.02 -14.80
CA GLY A 241 -3.72 -11.43 -15.48
C GLY A 241 -2.86 -12.37 -14.63
N TRP A 242 -2.70 -12.07 -13.33
CA TRP A 242 -2.10 -13.00 -12.37
C TRP A 242 -2.97 -14.25 -12.17
N LEU A 243 -4.30 -14.11 -12.13
CA LEU A 243 -5.25 -15.21 -11.94
C LEU A 243 -5.21 -16.23 -13.10
N MET A 244 -5.11 -15.75 -14.35
CA MET A 244 -5.02 -16.58 -15.55
C MET A 244 -3.58 -16.93 -15.99
N SER A 245 -2.57 -16.35 -15.35
CA SER A 245 -1.17 -16.73 -15.60
C SER A 245 -0.88 -18.13 -15.04
N ALA A 246 -0.20 -18.96 -15.85
CA ALA A 246 0.17 -20.34 -15.51
C ALA A 246 1.04 -20.45 -14.25
N GLU A 247 1.78 -19.39 -13.91
CA GLU A 247 2.73 -19.35 -12.77
C GLU A 247 2.10 -18.81 -11.47
N GLY A 248 0.97 -18.09 -11.58
CA GLY A 248 0.35 -17.33 -10.48
C GLY A 248 -0.93 -17.97 -9.95
N GLY A 249 -2.08 -17.50 -10.44
CA GLY A 249 -3.38 -17.89 -9.92
C GLY A 249 -3.90 -19.24 -10.38
N PHE A 250 -3.49 -19.74 -11.56
CA PHE A 250 -3.82 -21.10 -11.97
C PHE A 250 -3.16 -22.13 -11.03
N ARG A 251 -1.90 -21.89 -10.64
CA ARG A 251 -1.19 -22.71 -9.65
C ARG A 251 -1.87 -22.68 -8.28
N TRP A 252 -2.28 -21.51 -7.80
CA TRP A 252 -3.06 -21.39 -6.56
C TRP A 252 -4.41 -22.11 -6.65
N ALA A 253 -5.13 -22.01 -7.77
CA ALA A 253 -6.37 -22.72 -7.99
C ALA A 253 -6.17 -24.24 -7.94
N VAL A 254 -5.11 -24.76 -8.58
CA VAL A 254 -4.74 -26.18 -8.51
C VAL A 254 -4.37 -26.60 -7.08
N ASN A 255 -3.58 -25.79 -6.36
CA ASN A 255 -3.21 -26.06 -4.97
C ASN A 255 -4.43 -26.07 -4.04
N ILE A 256 -5.41 -25.18 -4.27
CA ILE A 256 -6.68 -25.15 -3.53
C ILE A 256 -7.52 -26.39 -3.84
N VAL A 257 -7.60 -26.82 -5.10
CA VAL A 257 -8.30 -28.06 -5.47
C VAL A 257 -7.63 -29.27 -4.81
N GLN A 258 -6.30 -29.34 -4.83
CA GLN A 258 -5.53 -30.39 -4.18
C GLN A 258 -5.73 -30.39 -2.66
N PHE A 259 -5.74 -29.20 -2.03
CA PHE A 259 -6.08 -29.03 -0.62
C PHE A 259 -7.45 -29.61 -0.29
N ILE A 260 -8.48 -29.22 -1.05
CA ILE A 260 -9.85 -29.70 -0.85
C ILE A 260 -9.92 -31.22 -1.03
N LEU A 261 -9.25 -31.76 -2.05
CA LEU A 261 -9.19 -33.21 -2.29
C LEU A 261 -8.57 -33.95 -1.10
N ILE A 262 -7.44 -33.46 -0.58
CA ILE A 262 -6.79 -34.02 0.62
C ILE A 262 -7.75 -33.99 1.82
N ILE A 263 -8.43 -32.86 2.06
CA ILE A 263 -9.39 -32.73 3.16
C ILE A 263 -10.54 -33.75 3.01
N ILE A 264 -11.07 -33.94 1.81
CA ILE A 264 -12.13 -34.93 1.54
C ILE A 264 -11.64 -36.35 1.82
N VAL A 265 -10.43 -36.70 1.39
CA VAL A 265 -9.83 -38.02 1.63
C VAL A 265 -9.62 -38.26 3.13
N PHE A 266 -9.07 -37.30 3.85
CA PHE A 266 -8.88 -37.40 5.30
C PHE A 266 -10.19 -37.37 6.07
N TYR A 267 -11.21 -36.70 5.55
CA TYR A 267 -12.55 -36.78 6.09
C TYR A 267 -13.10 -38.20 6.01
N PHE A 268 -12.92 -38.89 4.87
CA PHE A 268 -13.28 -40.30 4.74
C PHE A 268 -12.48 -41.19 5.70
N PHE A 269 -11.16 -40.99 5.80
CA PHE A 269 -10.33 -41.71 6.78
C PHE A 269 -10.77 -41.44 8.22
N SER A 270 -11.21 -40.24 8.55
CA SER A 270 -11.74 -39.93 9.89
C SER A 270 -12.98 -40.76 10.20
N ILE A 271 -13.87 -40.98 9.22
CA ILE A 271 -15.06 -41.82 9.40
C ILE A 271 -14.64 -43.28 9.63
N VAL A 272 -13.69 -43.79 8.85
CA VAL A 272 -13.17 -45.15 8.99
C VAL A 272 -12.49 -45.34 10.35
N ALA A 273 -11.62 -44.41 10.75
CA ALA A 273 -10.96 -44.42 12.05
C ALA A 273 -11.96 -44.38 13.21
N GLY A 274 -13.00 -43.54 13.11
CA GLY A 274 -14.08 -43.49 14.10
C GLY A 274 -14.86 -44.80 14.21
N LYS A 275 -15.17 -45.45 13.07
CA LYS A 275 -15.82 -46.77 13.04
C LYS A 275 -14.92 -47.86 13.62
N ALA A 276 -13.63 -47.84 13.30
CA ALA A 276 -12.64 -48.78 13.84
C ALA A 276 -12.48 -48.61 15.36
N ALA A 277 -12.31 -47.38 15.84
CA ALA A 277 -12.27 -47.05 17.26
C ALA A 277 -13.55 -47.51 17.97
N ARG A 278 -14.73 -47.20 17.41
CA ARG A 278 -16.00 -47.65 17.97
C ARG A 278 -16.03 -49.18 18.04
N LYS A 279 -15.67 -49.90 16.98
CA LYS A 279 -15.64 -51.37 16.96
C LYS A 279 -14.69 -51.95 18.01
N ALA A 280 -13.49 -51.41 18.13
CA ALA A 280 -12.49 -51.83 19.12
C ALA A 280 -13.01 -51.65 20.55
N PHE A 281 -13.59 -50.49 20.86
CA PHE A 281 -14.09 -50.20 22.21
C PHE A 281 -15.46 -50.83 22.52
N SER A 282 -16.20 -51.39 21.54
CA SER A 282 -17.46 -52.15 21.81
C SER A 282 -17.23 -53.46 22.52
N LYS A 283 -16.07 -54.09 22.29
CA LYS A 283 -15.83 -55.44 22.78
C LYS A 283 -15.57 -55.46 24.28
N SER A 284 -15.21 -54.34 24.89
CA SER A 284 -14.96 -54.23 26.32
C SER A 284 -16.19 -53.67 27.03
N LYS A 285 -16.77 -54.47 27.94
CA LYS A 285 -17.86 -54.06 28.84
C LYS A 285 -17.41 -53.09 29.94
N HIS A 286 -16.10 -52.83 30.07
CA HIS A 286 -15.52 -52.02 31.15
C HIS A 286 -15.46 -50.51 30.84
N PHE A 287 -15.67 -50.09 29.60
CA PHE A 287 -15.67 -48.67 29.26
C PHE A 287 -17.08 -48.08 29.36
N SER A 288 -17.21 -46.96 30.09
CA SER A 288 -18.45 -46.18 30.10
C SER A 288 -18.77 -45.66 28.69
N THR A 289 -20.05 -45.45 28.40
CA THR A 289 -20.51 -44.88 27.13
C THR A 289 -19.86 -43.53 26.84
N LEU A 290 -19.71 -42.68 27.87
CA LEU A 290 -19.05 -41.37 27.78
C LEU A 290 -17.59 -41.48 27.36
N LEU A 291 -16.81 -42.35 28.00
CA LEU A 291 -15.38 -42.51 27.67
C LEU A 291 -15.20 -43.05 26.25
N ARG A 292 -16.08 -43.96 25.83
CA ARG A 292 -16.07 -44.51 24.47
C ARG A 292 -16.36 -43.45 23.42
N ASP A 293 -17.36 -42.60 23.64
CA ASP A 293 -17.69 -41.52 22.70
C ASP A 293 -16.60 -40.45 22.67
N PHE A 294 -15.97 -40.14 23.81
CA PHE A 294 -14.79 -39.28 23.87
C PHE A 294 -13.63 -39.84 23.04
N LEU A 295 -13.26 -41.12 23.22
CA LEU A 295 -12.17 -41.75 22.48
C LEU A 295 -12.44 -41.81 20.97
N VAL A 296 -13.68 -42.13 20.58
CA VAL A 296 -14.08 -42.11 19.16
C VAL A 296 -14.01 -40.69 18.60
N MET A 297 -14.47 -39.68 19.32
CA MET A 297 -14.40 -38.29 18.90
C MET A 297 -12.94 -37.81 18.76
N THR A 298 -12.08 -38.13 19.72
CA THR A 298 -10.66 -37.79 19.71
C THR A 298 -9.95 -38.44 18.52
N ALA A 299 -10.20 -39.73 18.26
CA ALA A 299 -9.63 -40.43 17.11
C ALA A 299 -10.02 -39.78 15.77
N ARG A 300 -11.30 -39.41 15.60
CA ARG A 300 -11.78 -38.71 14.39
C ARG A 300 -11.14 -37.33 14.24
N ARG A 301 -11.05 -36.57 15.32
CA ARG A 301 -10.45 -35.23 15.32
C ARG A 301 -8.96 -35.27 15.02
N LEU A 302 -8.21 -36.22 15.58
CA LEU A 302 -6.78 -36.38 15.30
C LEU A 302 -6.51 -36.66 13.82
N VAL A 303 -7.28 -37.56 13.20
CA VAL A 303 -7.14 -37.86 11.77
C VAL A 303 -7.45 -36.63 10.91
N LEU A 304 -8.51 -35.87 11.24
CA LEU A 304 -8.81 -34.62 10.55
C LEU A 304 -7.73 -33.56 10.75
N PHE A 305 -7.18 -33.44 11.96
CA PHE A 305 -6.09 -32.51 12.26
C PHE A 305 -4.85 -32.81 11.42
N ILE A 306 -4.48 -34.08 11.29
CA ILE A 306 -3.37 -34.49 10.41
C ILE A 306 -3.68 -34.13 8.96
N GLY A 307 -4.90 -34.44 8.50
CA GLY A 307 -5.34 -34.06 7.16
C GLY A 307 -5.29 -32.57 6.88
N LEU A 308 -5.60 -31.74 7.87
CA LEU A 308 -5.50 -30.29 7.78
C LEU A 308 -4.05 -29.84 7.56
N PHE A 309 -3.08 -30.38 8.32
CA PHE A 309 -1.66 -30.03 8.15
C PHE A 309 -1.08 -30.53 6.83
N VAL A 310 -1.42 -31.75 6.42
CA VAL A 310 -1.04 -32.28 5.11
C VAL A 310 -1.64 -31.43 4.00
N GLY A 311 -2.89 -30.99 4.16
CA GLY A 311 -3.52 -30.04 3.25
C GLY A 311 -2.80 -28.69 3.22
N LEU A 312 -2.52 -28.08 4.37
CA LEU A 312 -1.82 -26.79 4.46
C LEU A 312 -0.45 -26.84 3.76
N SER A 313 0.23 -27.98 3.84
CA SER A 313 1.48 -28.21 3.09
C SER A 313 1.27 -28.21 1.56
N ALA A 314 0.11 -28.69 1.07
CA ALA A 314 -0.23 -28.64 -0.35
C ALA A 314 -0.57 -27.22 -0.85
N LEU A 315 -0.88 -26.29 0.06
CA LEU A 315 -1.00 -24.85 -0.22
C LEU A 315 0.38 -24.14 -0.22
N GLU A 316 1.49 -24.88 -0.13
CA GLU A 316 2.84 -24.34 0.00
C GLU A 316 3.04 -23.42 1.22
N VAL A 317 2.13 -23.50 2.21
CA VAL A 317 2.23 -22.73 3.44
C VAL A 317 3.27 -23.39 4.34
N ASN A 318 4.20 -22.60 4.87
CA ASN A 318 5.17 -23.10 5.84
C ASN A 318 4.48 -23.46 7.17
N ILE A 319 4.25 -24.75 7.40
CA ILE A 319 3.63 -25.28 8.62
C ILE A 319 4.63 -25.42 9.79
N GLY A 320 5.91 -25.19 9.57
CA GLY A 320 6.98 -25.36 10.57
C GLY A 320 6.75 -24.58 11.87
N PRO A 321 6.45 -23.27 11.82
CA PRO A 321 6.16 -22.49 13.03
C PRO A 321 4.95 -23.02 13.82
N VAL A 322 3.89 -23.45 13.13
CA VAL A 322 2.69 -23.99 13.78
C VAL A 322 3.00 -25.33 14.46
N LEU A 323 3.75 -26.20 13.79
CA LEU A 323 4.20 -27.47 14.36
C LEU A 323 5.15 -27.25 15.54
N ALA A 324 5.99 -26.22 15.51
CA ALA A 324 6.86 -25.87 16.63
C ALA A 324 6.05 -25.47 17.88
N ILE A 325 4.99 -24.66 17.72
CA ILE A 325 4.10 -24.26 18.82
C ILE A 325 3.36 -25.48 19.39
N ILE A 326 2.79 -26.32 18.52
CA ILE A 326 2.09 -27.55 18.94
C ILE A 326 3.06 -28.52 19.62
N GLY A 327 4.28 -28.65 19.11
CA GLY A 327 5.33 -29.46 19.71
C GLY A 327 5.69 -28.97 21.12
N ALA A 328 5.87 -27.65 21.29
CA ALA A 328 6.11 -27.05 22.60
C ALA A 328 4.94 -27.28 23.57
N ALA A 329 3.69 -27.08 23.13
CA ALA A 329 2.51 -27.35 23.94
C ALA A 329 2.39 -28.84 24.32
N GLY A 330 2.65 -29.74 23.36
CA GLY A 330 2.66 -31.18 23.59
C GLY A 330 3.74 -31.61 24.59
N PHE A 331 4.91 -30.99 24.54
CA PHE A 331 5.99 -31.20 25.50
C PHE A 331 5.61 -30.76 26.91
N VAL A 332 4.97 -29.60 27.06
CA VAL A 332 4.45 -29.12 28.36
C VAL A 332 3.40 -30.09 28.92
N ILE A 333 2.48 -30.57 28.08
CA ILE A 333 1.48 -31.59 28.48
C ILE A 333 2.16 -32.90 28.88
N ALA A 334 3.17 -33.35 28.14
CA ALA A 334 3.93 -34.56 28.46
C ALA A 334 4.63 -34.45 29.82
N PHE A 335 5.21 -33.29 30.14
CA PHE A 335 5.77 -33.04 31.47
C PHE A 335 4.72 -33.02 32.57
N ALA A 336 3.56 -32.41 32.32
CA ALA A 336 2.46 -32.42 33.28
C ALA A 336 1.98 -33.85 33.59
N LEU A 337 2.05 -34.76 32.60
CA LEU A 337 1.66 -36.17 32.74
C LEU A 337 2.80 -37.11 33.15
N GLN A 338 4.03 -36.60 33.30
CA GLN A 338 5.24 -37.41 33.50
C GLN A 338 5.12 -38.36 34.70
N ASN A 339 4.62 -37.88 35.84
CA ASN A 339 4.48 -38.67 37.06
C ASN A 339 3.47 -39.82 36.88
N SER A 340 2.33 -39.54 36.26
CA SER A 340 1.30 -40.56 35.98
C SER A 340 1.82 -41.64 35.03
N LEU A 341 2.59 -41.25 34.02
CA LEU A 341 3.19 -42.20 33.07
C LEU A 341 4.28 -43.05 33.73
N SER A 342 5.10 -42.46 34.61
CA SER A 342 6.12 -43.19 35.39
C SER A 342 5.50 -44.26 36.30
N ASN A 343 4.40 -43.92 36.98
CA ASN A 343 3.67 -44.86 37.82
C ASN A 343 3.04 -46.00 36.99
N PHE A 344 2.46 -45.67 35.84
CA PHE A 344 1.91 -46.67 34.92
C PHE A 344 2.99 -47.63 34.38
N ALA A 345 4.15 -47.09 33.96
CA ALA A 345 5.26 -47.89 33.47
C ALA A 345 5.81 -48.83 34.55
N SER A 346 5.95 -48.34 35.79
CA SER A 346 6.37 -49.16 36.93
C SER A 346 5.41 -50.32 37.18
N GLY A 347 4.10 -50.08 37.05
CA GLY A 347 3.07 -51.12 37.16
C GLY A 347 3.19 -52.18 36.06
N ILE A 348 3.38 -51.79 34.80
CA ILE A 348 3.62 -52.74 33.70
C ILE A 348 4.91 -53.52 33.93
N LEU A 349 5.98 -52.86 34.36
CA LEU A 349 7.28 -53.48 34.57
C LEU A 349 7.22 -54.53 35.69
N MET A 350 6.45 -54.26 36.75
CA MET A 350 6.14 -55.24 37.79
C MET A 350 5.34 -56.42 37.22
N LEU A 351 4.37 -56.22 36.34
CA LEU A 351 3.64 -57.33 35.73
C LEU A 351 4.51 -58.20 34.81
N ILE A 352 5.44 -57.57 34.07
CA ILE A 352 6.33 -58.26 33.15
C ILE A 352 7.40 -59.05 33.90
N TYR A 353 8.12 -58.42 34.84
CA TYR A 353 9.19 -59.08 35.57
C TYR A 353 8.69 -59.89 36.77
N ARG A 354 7.44 -59.66 37.17
CA ARG A 354 6.76 -60.35 38.27
C ARG A 354 7.65 -60.47 39.52
N PRO A 355 8.18 -59.36 40.06
CA PRO A 355 9.11 -59.39 41.20
C PRO A 355 8.47 -59.94 42.49
N PHE A 356 7.14 -60.00 42.53
CA PHE A 356 6.32 -60.62 43.56
C PHE A 356 4.98 -61.03 42.95
N ASP A 357 4.26 -61.93 43.62
CA ASP A 357 3.01 -62.51 43.12
C ASP A 357 1.90 -62.42 44.17
N ILE A 358 0.68 -62.77 43.76
CA ILE A 358 -0.51 -62.70 44.61
C ILE A 358 -0.33 -63.65 45.81
N GLY A 359 -0.32 -63.09 47.03
CA GLY A 359 -0.15 -63.83 48.29
C GLY A 359 1.24 -63.70 48.92
N ASN A 360 2.20 -63.06 48.24
CA ASN A 360 3.50 -62.76 48.83
C ASN A 360 3.40 -61.55 49.79
N THR A 361 3.90 -61.72 51.01
CA THR A 361 4.19 -60.58 51.89
C THR A 361 5.48 -59.92 51.41
N ILE A 362 5.40 -58.63 51.10
CA ILE A 362 6.54 -57.81 50.67
C ILE A 362 6.68 -56.61 51.59
N ASN A 363 7.89 -56.11 51.76
CA ASN A 363 8.16 -54.85 52.47
C ASN A 363 8.66 -53.83 51.45
N VAL A 364 7.98 -52.70 51.34
CA VAL A 364 8.33 -51.64 50.39
C VAL A 364 8.49 -50.32 51.14
N ALA A 365 9.69 -49.76 51.10
CA ALA A 365 10.02 -48.50 51.77
C ALA A 365 9.69 -48.49 53.29
N GLY A 366 9.75 -49.65 53.96
CA GLY A 366 9.56 -49.77 55.40
C GLY A 366 8.11 -50.05 55.85
N VAL A 367 7.21 -50.37 54.91
CA VAL A 367 5.83 -50.80 55.17
C VAL A 367 5.57 -52.18 54.60
#